data_AF-A0A953H6P9-F1
#
_entry.id   AF-A0A953H6P9-F1
#
_cell.length_a   1.000
_cell.length_b   1.000
_cell.length_c   1.000
_cell.angle_alpha   90.00
_cell.angle_beta   90.00
_cell.angle_gamma   90.00
#
_symmetry.space_group_name_H-M   'P 1'
#
loop_
_entity.id
_entity.type
_entity.pdbx_description
1 polymer ?
#
loop_
_entity_poly.entity_id
_entity_poly.type
_entity_poly.pdbx_seq_one_letter_code
_entity_poly.pdbx_strand_id
1 'polypeptide(L)'
;MIKSRDVLHDIGLPHFRMKMDAVPGIITTMWFTPLYTTKRNAGEKPVNPDFVYEINCAEMCGKGHFSMRGTVVVSTEAEFEAWIKEQPSYYSTIQPAGEQKPVEGAAPKAEETNPADSAKTGTTVAVKN
;
A
#
# COMPACT_ATOMS: atom_id res chain seq x y z
N MET A 1 -6.36 4.84 1.82
CA MET A 1 -7.77 4.73 2.25
C MET A 1 -7.88 3.55 3.18
N ILE A 2 -8.43 3.74 4.37
CA ILE A 2 -8.58 2.71 5.40
C ILE A 2 -10.08 2.48 5.60
N LYS A 3 -10.49 1.21 5.57
CA LYS A 3 -11.88 0.80 5.80
C LYS A 3 -11.91 -0.65 6.24
N SER A 4 -12.89 -1.00 7.06
CA SER A 4 -13.18 -2.39 7.37
C SER A 4 -14.37 -2.91 6.55
N ARG A 5 -14.39 -4.21 6.30
CA ARG A 5 -15.52 -4.93 5.68
C ARG A 5 -16.37 -5.69 6.70
N ASP A 6 -15.81 -5.98 7.88
CA ASP A 6 -16.40 -6.87 8.87
C ASP A 6 -16.57 -6.16 10.23
N VAL A 7 -15.54 -6.17 11.07
CA VAL A 7 -15.53 -5.62 12.43
C VAL A 7 -14.58 -4.44 12.54
N LEU A 8 -14.49 -3.83 13.71
CA LEU A 8 -13.54 -2.76 13.94
C LEU A 8 -12.11 -3.35 13.99
N HIS A 9 -11.21 -2.75 13.21
CA HIS A 9 -9.76 -2.99 13.29
C HIS A 9 -9.04 -1.67 13.55
N ASP A 10 -7.74 -1.71 13.80
CA ASP A 10 -6.88 -0.52 13.87
C ASP A 10 -5.58 -0.82 13.11
N ILE A 11 -5.20 0.08 12.21
CA ILE A 11 -3.89 0.03 11.55
C ILE A 11 -2.83 0.63 12.48
N GLY A 12 -2.11 -0.23 13.18
CA GLY A 12 -1.00 0.12 14.05
C GLY A 12 0.33 0.19 13.29
N LEU A 13 1.02 1.32 13.45
CA LEU A 13 2.36 1.58 12.92
C LEU A 13 3.29 2.01 14.07
N PRO A 14 3.80 1.06 14.89
CA PRO A 14 4.51 1.37 16.14
C PRO A 14 5.74 2.24 15.94
N HIS A 15 6.55 1.95 14.92
CA HIS A 15 7.78 2.70 14.62
C HIS A 15 7.52 4.13 14.12
N PHE A 16 6.33 4.38 13.57
CA PHE A 16 5.90 5.69 13.10
C PHE A 16 5.04 6.41 14.14
N ARG A 17 4.81 5.78 15.31
CA ARG A 17 3.95 6.27 16.41
C ARG A 17 2.57 6.68 15.93
N MET A 18 2.03 5.90 15.00
CA MET A 18 0.78 6.23 14.34
C MET A 18 -0.19 5.06 14.41
N LYS A 19 -1.47 5.37 14.56
CA LYS A 19 -2.55 4.41 14.57
C LYS A 19 -3.81 5.03 13.98
N MET A 20 -4.65 4.24 13.32
CA MET A 20 -5.95 4.71 12.84
C MET A 20 -6.94 3.57 12.73
N ASP A 21 -8.12 3.77 13.33
CA ASP A 21 -9.19 2.80 13.33
C ASP A 21 -9.76 2.62 11.91
N ALA A 22 -9.94 1.35 11.54
CA ALA A 22 -10.68 0.92 10.35
C ALA A 22 -12.10 0.56 10.78
N VAL A 23 -13.01 1.54 10.72
CA VAL A 23 -14.41 1.39 11.14
C VAL A 23 -15.27 0.94 9.96
N PRO A 24 -16.13 -0.08 10.11
CA PRO A 24 -17.10 -0.44 9.07
C PRO A 24 -18.02 0.75 8.72
N GLY A 25 -18.13 1.05 7.42
CA GLY A 25 -19.03 2.10 6.90
C GLY A 25 -18.45 3.51 6.91
N ILE A 26 -17.27 3.75 7.49
CA ILE A 26 -16.59 5.04 7.45
C ILE A 26 -15.24 4.88 6.77
N ILE A 27 -14.90 5.84 5.90
CA ILE A 27 -13.59 5.90 5.30
C ILE A 27 -12.69 6.77 6.17
N THR A 28 -11.61 6.18 6.65
CA THR A 28 -10.55 6.89 7.36
C THR A 28 -9.31 7.01 6.47
N THR A 29 -8.55 8.08 6.67
CA THR A 29 -7.31 8.32 5.95
C THR A 29 -6.23 8.74 6.94
N MET A 30 -5.01 8.30 6.66
CA MET A 30 -3.81 8.75 7.34
C MET A 30 -2.74 8.94 6.28
N TRP A 31 -1.89 9.94 6.47
CA TRP A 31 -0.74 10.18 5.62
C TRP A 31 0.46 10.44 6.51
N PHE A 32 1.62 9.98 6.06
CA PHE A 32 2.88 10.26 6.72
C PHE A 32 3.99 10.21 5.68
N THR A 33 5.06 10.93 5.99
CA THR A 33 6.30 10.86 5.23
C THR A 33 7.33 10.15 6.10
N PRO A 34 7.81 8.96 5.72
CA PRO A 34 8.82 8.27 6.50
C PRO A 34 10.14 9.05 6.46
N LEU A 35 10.78 9.21 7.62
CA LEU A 35 12.05 9.94 7.74
C LEU A 35 13.26 9.10 7.32
N TYR A 36 13.17 7.77 7.50
CA TYR A 36 14.27 6.84 7.31
C TYR A 36 13.83 5.63 6.49
N THR A 37 14.67 5.21 5.54
CA THR A 37 14.45 3.99 4.76
C THR A 37 14.62 2.74 5.63
N THR A 38 14.00 1.64 5.25
CA THR A 38 14.17 0.35 5.95
C THR A 38 15.64 -0.06 5.97
N LYS A 39 16.36 0.14 4.85
CA LYS A 39 17.81 -0.14 4.77
C LYS A 39 18.63 0.70 5.75
N ARG A 40 18.30 2.00 5.90
CA ARG A 40 18.99 2.89 6.84
C ARG A 40 18.76 2.49 8.29
N ASN A 41 17.54 2.10 8.65
CA ASN A 41 17.26 1.63 10.00
C ASN A 41 17.79 0.22 10.26
N ALA A 42 17.98 -0.58 9.21
CA ALA A 42 18.73 -1.83 9.24
C ALA A 42 20.27 -1.63 9.26
N GLY A 43 20.80 -0.40 9.16
CA GLY A 43 22.23 -0.08 9.35
C GLY A 43 22.61 1.38 9.03
N GLU A 44 23.27 2.11 9.93
CA GLU A 44 24.76 2.19 10.02
C GLU A 44 25.38 1.59 11.30
N LYS A 45 24.55 1.29 12.32
CA LYS A 45 24.87 0.46 13.49
C LYS A 45 23.61 -0.34 13.85
N PRO A 46 23.34 -1.46 13.19
CA PRO A 46 22.12 -2.21 13.48
C PRO A 46 22.15 -2.70 14.92
N VAL A 47 21.15 -2.31 15.70
CA VAL A 47 20.78 -3.05 16.91
C VAL A 47 20.18 -4.40 16.52
N ASN A 48 19.62 -4.51 15.30
CA ASN A 48 19.04 -5.72 14.75
C ASN A 48 19.19 -5.76 13.21
N PRO A 49 19.95 -6.70 12.62
CA PRO A 49 20.06 -6.86 11.17
C PRO A 49 18.74 -7.30 10.51
N ASP A 50 17.84 -7.91 11.28
CA ASP A 50 16.52 -8.37 10.84
C ASP A 50 15.44 -7.29 11.07
N PHE A 51 15.84 -6.01 11.11
CA PHE A 51 14.89 -4.92 11.34
C PHE A 51 13.88 -4.80 10.20
N VAL A 52 12.61 -4.84 10.57
CA VAL A 52 11.47 -4.58 9.69
C VAL A 52 10.57 -3.54 10.34
N TYR A 53 9.93 -2.69 9.55
CA TYR A 53 8.84 -1.88 10.06
C TYR A 53 7.57 -2.74 10.12
N GLU A 54 7.17 -3.12 11.32
CA GLU A 54 5.93 -3.88 11.51
C GLU A 54 4.70 -2.99 11.35
N ILE A 55 3.68 -3.52 10.68
CA ILE A 55 2.31 -3.03 10.70
C ILE A 55 1.44 -4.12 11.35
N ASN A 56 0.64 -3.77 12.34
CA ASN A 56 -0.16 -4.74 13.08
C ASN A 56 -1.59 -4.25 13.33
N CYS A 57 -2.50 -5.18 13.61
CA CYS A 57 -3.80 -4.81 14.14
C CYS A 57 -3.67 -4.38 15.59
N ALA A 58 -3.98 -3.12 15.89
CA ALA A 58 -3.86 -2.57 17.26
C ALA A 58 -5.18 -2.60 18.05
N GLU A 59 -6.22 -3.24 17.54
CA GLU A 59 -7.55 -3.32 18.17
C GLU A 59 -8.13 -4.73 18.07
N MET A 60 -8.85 -5.17 19.10
CA MET A 60 -9.28 -6.56 19.21
C MET A 60 -10.34 -6.90 18.15
N CYS A 61 -9.91 -7.60 17.09
CA CYS A 61 -10.75 -7.91 15.93
C CYS A 61 -11.13 -9.40 15.78
N GLY A 62 -10.86 -10.22 16.81
CA GLY A 62 -11.27 -11.62 16.87
C GLY A 62 -10.12 -12.63 16.92
N LYS A 63 -10.39 -13.90 16.57
CA LYS A 63 -9.45 -15.02 16.79
C LYS A 63 -8.11 -14.86 16.05
N GLY A 64 -8.12 -14.24 14.87
CA GLY A 64 -6.92 -14.01 14.06
C GLY A 64 -6.13 -12.76 14.45
N HIS A 65 -6.56 -12.00 15.47
CA HIS A 65 -6.00 -10.70 15.83
C HIS A 65 -4.47 -10.74 16.01
N PHE A 66 -3.95 -11.73 16.74
CA PHE A 66 -2.50 -11.88 17.00
C PHE A 66 -1.66 -12.13 15.73
N SER A 67 -2.27 -12.72 14.70
CA SER A 67 -1.60 -13.05 13.43
C SER A 67 -1.76 -11.95 12.38
N MET A 68 -2.56 -10.93 12.67
CA MET A 68 -2.89 -9.86 11.73
C MET A 68 -1.77 -8.80 11.73
N ARG A 69 -0.63 -9.19 11.17
CA ARG A 69 0.58 -8.38 11.04
C ARG A 69 1.12 -8.44 9.62
N GLY A 70 1.89 -7.43 9.24
CA GLY A 70 2.58 -7.35 7.96
C GLY A 70 3.84 -6.52 8.09
N THR A 71 4.53 -6.32 6.97
CA THR A 71 5.76 -5.52 6.91
C THR A 71 5.59 -4.33 5.98
N VAL A 72 6.03 -3.17 6.45
CA VAL A 72 6.18 -1.95 5.65
C VAL A 72 7.63 -1.85 5.19
N VAL A 73 7.83 -1.64 3.89
CA VAL A 73 9.15 -1.42 3.31
C VAL A 73 9.23 0.02 2.81
N VAL A 74 10.14 0.80 3.40
CA VAL A 74 10.46 2.16 2.96
C VAL A 74 11.73 2.09 2.14
N SER A 75 11.58 2.27 0.83
CA SER A 75 12.66 2.27 -0.15
C SER A 75 12.91 3.67 -0.70
N THR A 76 14.00 3.82 -1.44
CA THR A 76 14.20 5.01 -2.27
C THR A 76 13.25 5.01 -3.48
N GLU A 77 13.06 6.17 -4.11
CA GLU A 77 12.19 6.31 -5.29
C GLU A 77 12.63 5.37 -6.42
N ALA A 78 13.93 5.34 -6.74
CA ALA A 78 14.46 4.49 -7.81
C ALA A 78 14.21 3.00 -7.56
N GLU A 79 14.34 2.54 -6.31
CA GLU A 79 14.05 1.15 -5.94
C GLU A 79 12.56 0.84 -6.02
N PHE A 80 11.71 1.79 -5.62
CA PHE A 80 10.25 1.65 -5.72
C PHE A 80 9.79 1.59 -7.19
N GLU A 81 10.32 2.46 -8.05
CA GLU A 81 10.03 2.45 -9.48
C GLU A 81 10.47 1.16 -10.18
N ALA A 82 11.60 0.59 -9.77
CA ALA A 82 12.02 -0.72 -10.27
C ALA A 82 11.04 -1.81 -9.82
N TRP A 83 10.69 -1.83 -8.53
CA TRP A 83 9.78 -2.83 -7.95
C TRP A 83 8.37 -2.78 -8.54
N ILE A 84 7.80 -1.59 -8.75
CA ILE A 84 6.42 -1.45 -9.25
C ILE A 84 6.27 -1.94 -10.70
N LYS A 85 7.34 -1.87 -11.50
CA LYS A 85 7.36 -2.38 -12.89
C LYS A 85 7.33 -3.91 -12.95
N GLU A 86 7.80 -4.57 -11.91
CA GLU A 86 7.77 -6.04 -11.81
C GLU A 86 6.39 -6.58 -11.38
N GLN A 87 5.54 -5.73 -10.80
CA GLN A 87 4.25 -6.17 -10.28
C GLN A 87 3.20 -6.28 -11.40
N PRO A 88 2.45 -7.40 -11.48
CA PRO A 88 1.32 -7.49 -12.40
C PRO A 88 0.22 -6.50 -11.98
N SER A 89 -0.49 -5.95 -12.95
CA SER A 89 -1.67 -5.14 -12.63
C SER A 89 -2.71 -6.02 -11.93
N TYR A 90 -3.40 -5.47 -10.93
CA TYR A 90 -4.48 -6.19 -10.26
C TYR A 90 -5.54 -6.69 -11.28
N TYR A 91 -5.84 -5.89 -12.30
CA TYR A 91 -6.76 -6.24 -13.38
C TYR A 91 -6.34 -7.53 -14.10
N SER A 92 -5.06 -7.66 -14.48
CA SER A 92 -4.54 -8.88 -15.11
C SER A 92 -4.59 -10.12 -14.22
N THR A 93 -4.62 -9.96 -12.89
CA THR A 93 -4.70 -11.11 -11.96
C THR A 93 -6.12 -11.65 -11.79
N ILE A 94 -7.14 -10.78 -11.91
CA ILE A 94 -8.55 -11.17 -11.79
C ILE A 94 -9.21 -11.49 -13.14
N GLN A 95 -8.61 -11.03 -14.24
CA GLN A 95 -9.00 -11.35 -15.61
C GLN A 95 -7.75 -11.74 -16.41
N PRO A 96 -7.31 -13.01 -16.34
CA PRO A 96 -6.26 -13.49 -17.24
C PRO A 96 -6.74 -13.29 -18.69
N ALA A 97 -5.83 -12.86 -19.57
CA ALA A 97 -6.13 -12.56 -20.96
C ALA A 97 -6.81 -13.77 -21.64
N GLY A 98 -8.13 -13.71 -21.80
CA GLY A 98 -8.91 -14.83 -22.33
C GLY A 98 -10.43 -14.65 -22.30
N GLU A 99 -10.99 -13.85 -21.39
CA GLU A 99 -12.45 -13.64 -21.29
C GLU A 99 -12.82 -12.15 -21.30
N GLN A 100 -12.40 -11.44 -22.34
CA GLN A 100 -13.13 -10.24 -22.74
C GLN A 100 -14.37 -10.70 -23.52
N LYS A 101 -15.50 -10.89 -22.82
CA LYS A 101 -16.79 -10.88 -23.52
C LYS A 101 -16.95 -9.46 -24.08
N PRO A 102 -17.16 -9.29 -25.40
CA PRO A 102 -17.44 -7.99 -25.96
C PRO A 102 -18.63 -7.39 -25.21
N VAL A 103 -18.41 -6.25 -24.57
CA VAL A 103 -19.52 -5.38 -24.17
C VAL A 103 -20.15 -4.88 -25.46
N GLU A 104 -21.34 -5.37 -25.76
CA GLU A 104 -22.13 -4.96 -26.91
C GLU A 104 -22.51 -3.48 -26.73
N GLY A 105 -21.76 -2.60 -27.41
CA GLY A 105 -21.95 -1.14 -27.34
C GLY A 105 -20.66 -0.31 -27.25
N ALA A 106 -19.64 -0.59 -28.07
CA ALA A 106 -18.58 0.37 -28.37
C ALA A 106 -19.01 1.17 -29.62
N ALA A 107 -18.78 2.47 -29.84
CA ALA A 107 -18.12 3.59 -29.15
C ALA A 107 -18.55 4.87 -29.93
N PRO A 108 -17.84 6.03 -29.83
CA PRO A 108 -16.64 6.14 -30.68
C PRO A 108 -15.42 6.79 -30.00
N LYS A 109 -14.25 6.36 -30.51
CA LYS A 109 -12.92 7.04 -30.52
C LYS A 109 -13.05 8.53 -30.90
N ALA A 110 -12.16 9.46 -30.58
CA ALA A 110 -10.80 9.49 -30.01
C ALA A 110 -10.48 10.96 -29.63
N GLU A 111 -9.48 11.24 -28.79
CA GLU A 111 -8.42 12.21 -29.14
C GLU A 111 -7.21 12.10 -28.21
N GLU A 112 -6.01 12.04 -28.81
CA GLU A 112 -4.70 12.15 -28.15
C GLU A 112 -4.49 13.58 -27.62
N THR A 113 -4.03 13.71 -26.37
CA THR A 113 -3.28 14.90 -25.96
C THR A 113 -2.03 14.47 -25.18
N ASN A 114 -0.87 14.97 -25.62
CA ASN A 114 0.46 14.62 -25.12
C ASN A 114 0.84 15.43 -23.85
N PRO A 115 1.85 14.98 -23.09
CA PRO A 115 2.05 15.30 -21.68
C PRO A 115 2.94 16.53 -21.46
N ALA A 116 2.35 17.63 -21.00
CA ALA A 116 3.08 18.73 -20.37
C ALA A 116 2.09 19.62 -19.62
N ASP A 117 1.76 19.29 -18.37
CA ASP A 117 1.92 20.24 -17.27
C ASP A 117 1.57 19.64 -15.90
N SER A 118 2.23 20.14 -14.88
CA SER A 118 2.02 19.90 -13.43
C SER A 118 2.47 18.56 -12.84
N ALA A 119 3.80 18.41 -12.76
CA ALA A 119 4.43 17.74 -11.64
C ALA A 119 4.05 18.42 -10.30
N LYS A 120 3.69 17.63 -9.26
CA LYS A 120 4.34 17.61 -7.94
C LYS A 120 3.61 16.74 -6.89
N THR A 121 4.37 15.75 -6.42
CA THR A 121 4.54 15.32 -5.02
C THR A 121 3.41 14.54 -4.32
N GLY A 122 3.62 13.23 -4.21
CA GLY A 122 2.99 12.38 -3.20
C GLY A 122 3.83 11.13 -2.95
N THR A 123 4.55 11.08 -1.82
CA THR A 123 5.32 9.90 -1.40
C THR A 123 4.40 8.71 -1.17
N THR A 124 4.61 7.60 -1.89
CA THR A 124 3.80 6.38 -1.79
C THR A 124 4.48 5.30 -0.94
N VAL A 125 3.75 4.79 0.06
CA VAL A 125 4.17 3.69 0.94
C VAL A 125 3.59 2.38 0.38
N ALA A 126 4.44 1.36 0.20
CA ALA A 126 4.03 0.00 -0.17
C ALA A 126 4.06 -0.95 1.04
N VAL A 127 2.99 -1.73 1.21
CA VAL A 127 2.89 -2.81 2.20
C VAL A 127 3.14 -4.13 1.47
N LYS A 128 4.07 -4.95 1.96
CA LYS A 128 4.44 -6.25 1.37
C LYS A 128 3.85 -7.36 2.24
N ASN A 129 3.06 -8.25 1.64
CA ASN A 129 2.53 -9.46 2.28
C ASN A 129 3.55 -10.60 2.23
#